data_AF-A0A553FUQ2-F1
#
_entry.id   AF-A0A553FUQ2-F1
#
_cell.length_a   1.000
_cell.length_b   1.000
_cell.length_c   1.000
_cell.angle_alpha   90.00
_cell.angle_beta   90.00
_cell.angle_gamma   90.00
#
_symmetry.space_group_name_H-M   'P 1'
#
loop_
_entity.id
_entity.type
_entity.pdbx_description
1 polymer ?
#
loop_
_entity_poly.entity_id
_entity_poly.type
_entity_poly.pdbx_seq_one_letter_code
_entity_poly.pdbx_strand_id
1 'polypeptide(L)'
;MTSTYAPNCAGDSNPAFIDLTGATTGEIDRAKTLCASCPIRIPCALYALTSGTTPDGYPAPAIDVVMGGVACTGTQQSITGLYRVIGGVAASPPPPRRKPTPRTVIKLGTPCASCGRPMHRWTRTPEEIPAGHVMHYSRGYCTHCRSALQREVMQYVPKDERRGAGWTVPNRANTAGRAAQRARLAKLAALEATAARHGGTAQDMMTCGALAKELGWGTGRVTSLAEELGAFVKAGGISHCYAPAVRRALEAALSELATRHGGTMQDTMTCNALAVELGCSGEKIFRWANRLNVAVMVGGIRYCYAPLVRQALEVDLSPLEDMAARHGGTMQDMQSCPALARELGCVTETVIRWARKLDVLVKVGGINHCYAPLVRRALSD
;
A
#
# COMPACT_ATOMS: atom_id res chain seq x y z
N MET A 1 -45.46 36.51 -23.19
CA MET A 1 -44.03 36.64 -23.57
C MET A 1 -43.37 35.27 -23.42
N THR A 2 -43.30 34.52 -24.51
CA THR A 2 -42.59 33.22 -24.57
C THR A 2 -41.09 33.48 -24.50
N SER A 3 -40.42 32.90 -23.50
CA SER A 3 -38.99 33.08 -23.23
C SER A 3 -38.13 32.66 -24.42
N THR A 4 -37.53 33.63 -25.12
CA THR A 4 -36.67 33.43 -26.31
C THR A 4 -35.25 32.99 -25.99
N TYR A 5 -34.95 32.58 -24.75
CA TYR A 5 -33.61 32.18 -24.34
C TYR A 5 -33.60 30.75 -23.79
N ALA A 6 -33.79 29.78 -24.68
CA ALA A 6 -33.45 28.40 -24.35
C ALA A 6 -31.91 28.27 -24.28
N PRO A 7 -31.34 27.74 -23.19
CA PRO A 7 -29.90 27.49 -23.13
C PRO A 7 -29.48 26.53 -24.24
N ASN A 8 -28.40 26.80 -24.96
CA ASN A 8 -27.86 25.89 -25.98
C ASN A 8 -27.56 24.48 -25.44
N CYS A 9 -27.38 24.34 -24.12
CA CYS A 9 -27.16 23.07 -23.44
C CYS A 9 -28.43 22.31 -23.04
N ALA A 10 -29.62 22.92 -23.06
CA ALA A 10 -30.86 22.28 -22.58
C ALA A 10 -31.39 21.16 -23.51
N GLY A 11 -30.83 21.01 -24.72
CA GLY A 11 -31.18 19.96 -25.67
C GLY A 11 -29.98 19.19 -26.23
N ASP A 12 -28.76 19.46 -25.76
CA ASP A 12 -27.56 18.74 -26.21
C ASP A 12 -27.27 17.57 -25.25
N SER A 13 -27.01 16.39 -25.81
CA SER A 13 -26.79 15.14 -25.06
C SER A 13 -25.36 14.96 -24.55
N ASN A 14 -24.52 16.00 -24.61
CA ASN A 14 -23.14 15.92 -24.17
C ASN A 14 -23.05 15.65 -22.64
N PRO A 15 -22.42 14.55 -22.23
CA PRO A 15 -22.38 14.13 -20.83
C PRO A 15 -21.69 15.14 -19.92
N ALA A 16 -20.78 15.97 -20.45
CA ALA A 16 -20.04 16.96 -19.66
C ALA A 16 -20.93 18.03 -19.00
N PHE A 17 -22.20 18.18 -19.42
CA PHE A 17 -23.16 19.08 -18.75
C PHE A 17 -23.72 18.51 -17.44
N ILE A 18 -23.58 17.20 -17.19
CA ILE A 18 -24.16 16.51 -16.02
C ILE A 18 -23.15 15.63 -15.25
N ASP A 19 -22.11 15.14 -15.91
CA ASP A 19 -21.06 14.29 -15.36
C ASP A 19 -19.72 14.61 -16.05
N LEU A 20 -18.96 15.54 -15.46
CA LEU A 20 -17.66 15.96 -15.96
C LEU A 20 -16.60 14.87 -15.78
N THR A 21 -16.68 14.09 -14.70
CA THR A 21 -15.70 13.03 -14.37
C THR A 21 -15.79 11.86 -15.33
N GLY A 22 -16.99 11.52 -15.79
CA GLY A 22 -17.24 10.49 -16.80
C GLY A 22 -17.02 10.95 -18.25
N ALA A 23 -16.96 12.26 -18.50
CA ALA A 23 -16.80 12.82 -19.84
C ALA A 23 -15.35 12.77 -20.34
N THR A 24 -15.17 12.47 -21.63
CA THR A 24 -13.88 12.54 -22.32
C THR A 24 -13.43 13.99 -22.51
N THR A 25 -12.14 14.22 -22.72
CA THR A 25 -11.60 15.56 -22.98
C THR A 25 -12.27 16.24 -24.19
N GLY A 26 -12.56 15.48 -25.25
CA GLY A 26 -13.26 16.00 -26.44
C GLY A 26 -14.69 16.44 -26.16
N GLU A 27 -15.41 15.71 -25.30
CA GLU A 27 -16.77 16.07 -24.86
C GLU A 27 -16.75 17.34 -23.99
N ILE A 28 -15.78 17.45 -23.09
CA ILE A 28 -15.58 18.64 -22.25
C ILE A 28 -15.30 19.87 -23.12
N ASP A 29 -14.43 19.76 -24.11
CA ASP A 29 -14.08 20.89 -24.98
C ASP A 29 -15.22 21.26 -25.95
N ARG A 30 -15.98 20.26 -26.43
CA ARG A 30 -17.23 20.51 -27.16
C ARG A 30 -18.26 21.25 -26.28
N ALA A 31 -18.44 20.86 -25.02
CA ALA A 31 -19.37 21.52 -24.10
C ALA A 31 -18.96 22.96 -23.81
N LYS A 32 -17.66 23.24 -23.60
CA LYS A 32 -17.14 24.61 -23.46
C LYS A 32 -17.42 25.46 -24.71
N THR A 33 -17.24 24.88 -25.89
CA THR A 33 -17.49 25.54 -27.18
C THR A 33 -18.96 25.91 -27.34
N LEU A 34 -19.87 24.98 -27.02
CA LEU A 34 -21.32 25.24 -27.00
C LEU A 34 -21.68 26.36 -26.02
N CYS A 35 -21.11 26.35 -24.81
CA CYS A 35 -21.30 27.43 -23.84
C CYS A 35 -20.76 28.78 -24.31
N ALA A 36 -19.69 28.82 -25.11
CA ALA A 36 -19.09 30.07 -25.57
C ALA A 36 -20.05 30.90 -26.44
N SER A 37 -20.92 30.21 -27.19
CA SER A 37 -21.97 30.82 -28.02
C SER A 37 -23.30 31.05 -27.29
N CYS A 38 -23.40 30.65 -26.01
CA CYS A 38 -24.65 30.71 -25.27
C CYS A 38 -24.98 32.16 -24.84
N PRO A 39 -26.15 32.71 -25.19
CA PRO A 39 -26.51 34.10 -24.88
C PRO A 39 -26.61 34.37 -23.37
N ILE A 40 -26.89 33.35 -22.56
CA ILE A 40 -26.96 33.45 -21.10
C ILE A 40 -25.67 32.98 -20.41
N ARG A 41 -24.53 32.94 -21.12
CA ARG A 41 -23.25 32.44 -20.58
C ARG A 41 -22.82 33.14 -19.29
N ILE A 42 -22.97 34.48 -19.23
CA ILE A 42 -22.61 35.27 -18.04
C ILE A 42 -23.57 34.95 -16.86
N PRO A 43 -24.91 35.03 -17.01
CA PRO A 43 -25.85 34.57 -15.98
C PRO A 43 -25.61 33.12 -15.54
N CYS A 44 -25.28 32.21 -16.47
CA CYS A 44 -24.98 30.82 -16.19
C CYS A 44 -23.71 30.67 -15.35
N ALA A 45 -22.66 31.46 -15.62
CA ALA A 45 -21.45 31.46 -14.80
C ALA A 45 -21.71 32.02 -13.38
N LEU A 46 -22.55 33.05 -13.25
CA LEU A 46 -22.99 33.56 -11.95
C LEU A 46 -23.76 32.50 -11.15
N TYR A 47 -24.71 31.82 -11.81
CA TYR A 47 -25.48 30.75 -11.17
C TYR A 47 -24.57 29.61 -10.74
N ALA A 48 -23.63 29.21 -11.58
CA ALA A 48 -22.67 28.15 -11.29
C ALA A 48 -21.79 28.43 -10.06
N LEU A 49 -21.63 29.68 -9.60
CA LEU A 49 -20.92 29.98 -8.35
C LEU A 49 -21.71 29.59 -7.09
N THR A 50 -23.02 29.34 -7.20
CA THR A 50 -23.92 29.07 -6.08
C THR A 50 -24.82 27.85 -6.27
N SER A 51 -24.77 27.16 -7.41
CA SER A 51 -25.61 25.98 -7.69
C SER A 51 -25.26 24.73 -6.87
N GLY A 52 -24.07 24.67 -6.28
CA GLY A 52 -23.66 23.59 -5.38
C GLY A 52 -24.07 23.85 -3.94
N THR A 53 -23.92 22.85 -3.09
CA THR A 53 -24.13 22.99 -1.64
C THR A 53 -23.03 22.24 -0.90
N THR A 54 -22.36 22.89 0.05
CA THR A 54 -21.37 22.21 0.91
C THR A 54 -22.06 21.22 1.85
N PRO A 55 -21.34 20.25 2.45
CA PRO A 55 -21.92 19.35 3.45
C PRO A 55 -22.60 20.07 4.64
N ASP A 56 -22.20 21.31 4.91
CA ASP A 56 -22.76 22.15 5.96
C ASP A 56 -24.00 22.96 5.52
N GLY A 57 -24.47 22.79 4.27
CA GLY A 57 -25.69 23.43 3.76
C GLY A 57 -25.50 24.84 3.19
N TYR A 58 -24.26 25.30 3.00
CA TYR A 58 -23.98 26.61 2.41
C TYR A 58 -23.89 26.54 0.88
N PRO A 59 -24.35 27.58 0.15
CA PRO A 59 -24.14 27.67 -1.29
C PRO A 59 -22.66 27.52 -1.66
N ALA A 60 -22.39 26.75 -2.70
CA ALA A 60 -21.05 26.48 -3.20
C ALA A 60 -21.05 26.54 -4.73
N PRO A 61 -19.88 26.68 -5.37
CA PRO A 61 -19.78 26.51 -6.81
C PRO A 61 -20.25 25.11 -7.23
N ALA A 62 -20.82 25.00 -8.43
CA ALA A 62 -21.10 23.74 -9.08
C ALA A 62 -19.83 22.89 -9.14
N ILE A 63 -20.01 21.57 -9.05
CA ILE A 63 -18.94 20.59 -9.14
C ILE A 63 -19.40 19.52 -10.12
N ASP A 64 -18.46 18.97 -10.88
CA ASP A 64 -18.65 17.85 -11.78
C ASP A 64 -19.52 18.13 -13.02
N VAL A 65 -19.50 19.37 -13.51
CA VAL A 65 -20.26 19.80 -14.71
C VAL A 65 -19.51 20.90 -15.50
N VAL A 66 -19.88 21.13 -16.76
CA VAL A 66 -19.51 22.34 -17.53
C VAL A 66 -20.62 23.38 -17.44
N MET A 67 -20.33 24.55 -16.86
CA MET A 67 -21.27 25.68 -16.81
C MET A 67 -20.56 27.00 -17.10
N GLY A 68 -21.23 27.93 -17.79
CA GLY A 68 -20.62 29.18 -18.23
C GLY A 68 -19.41 29.01 -19.18
N GLY A 69 -19.20 27.82 -19.72
CA GLY A 69 -18.02 27.46 -20.52
C GLY A 69 -16.78 27.12 -19.68
N VAL A 70 -16.97 26.74 -18.41
CA VAL A 70 -15.90 26.35 -17.49
C VAL A 70 -16.17 24.94 -16.98
N ALA A 71 -15.13 24.10 -16.95
CA ALA A 71 -15.17 22.81 -16.29
C ALA A 71 -15.14 23.02 -14.77
N CYS A 72 -16.28 22.86 -14.12
CA CYS A 72 -16.48 23.11 -12.70
C CYS A 72 -15.98 21.92 -11.87
N THR A 73 -14.70 21.90 -11.53
CA THR A 73 -14.07 20.81 -10.75
C THR A 73 -14.09 21.03 -9.24
N GLY A 74 -14.72 22.11 -8.75
CA GLY A 74 -14.67 22.52 -7.34
C GLY A 74 -13.30 23.08 -6.89
N THR A 75 -12.36 23.23 -7.81
CA THR A 75 -11.03 23.78 -7.54
C THR A 75 -11.02 25.31 -7.59
N GLN A 76 -9.95 25.93 -7.06
CA GLN A 76 -9.77 27.38 -7.18
C GLN A 76 -9.64 27.83 -8.65
N GLN A 77 -9.14 26.96 -9.52
CA GLN A 77 -8.98 27.22 -10.95
C GLN A 77 -10.34 27.33 -11.64
N SER A 78 -11.30 26.44 -11.35
CA SER A 78 -12.64 26.53 -11.93
C SER A 78 -13.39 27.78 -11.46
N ILE A 79 -13.24 28.16 -10.18
CA ILE A 79 -13.81 29.40 -9.64
C ILE A 79 -13.24 30.63 -10.35
N THR A 80 -11.91 30.68 -10.51
CA THR A 80 -11.25 31.75 -11.27
C THR A 80 -11.73 31.80 -12.72
N GLY A 81 -11.92 30.63 -13.34
CA GLY A 81 -12.50 30.51 -14.68
C GLY A 81 -13.89 31.13 -14.78
N LEU A 82 -14.78 30.85 -13.83
CA LEU A 82 -16.14 31.41 -13.79
C LEU A 82 -16.10 32.94 -13.63
N TYR A 83 -15.25 33.47 -12.74
CA TYR A 83 -15.08 34.92 -12.61
C TYR A 83 -14.53 35.59 -13.86
N ARG A 84 -13.65 34.92 -14.63
CA ARG A 84 -13.20 35.43 -15.93
C ARG A 84 -14.33 35.53 -16.95
N VAL A 85 -15.26 34.57 -16.94
CA VAL A 85 -16.45 34.61 -17.80
C VAL A 85 -17.37 35.76 -17.40
N ILE A 86 -17.54 35.99 -16.09
CA ILE A 86 -18.40 37.07 -15.56
C ILE A 86 -17.79 38.46 -15.83
N GLY A 87 -16.48 38.59 -15.64
CA GLY A 87 -15.76 39.88 -15.66
C GLY A 87 -15.15 40.26 -17.00
N GLY A 88 -15.26 39.43 -18.05
CA GLY A 88 -14.98 39.84 -19.43
C GLY A 88 -13.60 40.46 -19.72
N VAL A 89 -12.54 40.05 -18.99
CA VAL A 89 -11.16 40.61 -18.96
C VAL A 89 -10.94 41.54 -17.74
N ALA A 90 -10.02 41.14 -16.85
CA ALA A 90 -9.67 41.73 -15.55
C ALA A 90 -10.60 41.41 -14.35
N ALA A 91 -10.78 40.12 -14.04
CA ALA A 91 -11.29 39.74 -12.72
C ALA A 91 -10.20 39.96 -11.66
N SER A 92 -10.42 40.92 -10.75
CA SER A 92 -9.72 41.00 -9.46
C SER A 92 -9.64 39.60 -8.83
N PRO A 93 -8.53 39.27 -8.13
CA PRO A 93 -8.36 37.95 -7.55
C PRO A 93 -9.59 37.58 -6.73
N PRO A 94 -10.09 36.34 -6.85
CA PRO A 94 -11.27 35.90 -6.13
C PRO A 94 -11.09 36.24 -4.65
N PRO A 95 -12.12 36.78 -3.97
CA PRO A 95 -11.99 37.09 -2.56
C PRO A 95 -11.46 35.85 -1.85
N PRO A 96 -10.40 35.98 -1.02
CA PRO A 96 -9.81 34.83 -0.35
C PRO A 96 -10.95 34.07 0.31
N ARG A 97 -10.97 32.73 0.13
CA ARG A 97 -11.94 31.84 0.78
C ARG A 97 -12.12 32.37 2.19
N ARG A 98 -13.32 32.89 2.52
CA ARG A 98 -13.62 33.28 3.89
C ARG A 98 -13.28 32.03 4.70
N LYS A 99 -12.26 32.13 5.56
CA LYS A 99 -12.01 31.11 6.58
C LYS A 99 -13.38 30.78 7.16
N PRO A 100 -13.76 29.49 7.29
CA PRO A 100 -15.08 29.13 7.79
C PRO A 100 -15.35 30.02 8.99
N THR A 101 -16.30 30.94 8.83
CA THR A 101 -16.61 31.87 9.91
C THR A 101 -16.92 30.97 11.08
N PRO A 102 -16.15 31.02 12.18
CA PRO A 102 -16.37 30.12 13.30
C PRO A 102 -17.85 30.24 13.63
N ARG A 103 -18.60 29.12 13.52
CA ARG A 103 -20.06 29.00 13.72
C ARG A 103 -20.50 30.17 14.58
N THR A 104 -21.16 31.19 13.99
CA THR A 104 -21.50 32.48 14.62
C THR A 104 -21.39 32.36 16.12
N VAL A 105 -20.19 32.62 16.65
CA VAL A 105 -19.90 32.34 18.05
C VAL A 105 -20.85 33.26 18.78
N ILE A 106 -21.86 32.68 19.42
CA ILE A 106 -22.82 33.44 20.18
C ILE A 106 -21.99 34.35 21.09
N LYS A 107 -22.09 35.67 20.84
CA LYS A 107 -21.36 36.64 21.66
C LYS A 107 -21.83 36.42 23.08
N LEU A 108 -20.88 36.32 24.01
CA LEU A 108 -21.21 36.17 25.42
C LEU A 108 -22.28 37.21 25.81
N GLY A 109 -23.36 36.76 26.45
CA GLY A 109 -24.48 37.62 26.82
C GLY A 109 -25.62 37.70 25.81
N THR A 110 -25.53 37.05 24.64
CA THR A 110 -26.68 36.96 23.71
C THR A 110 -27.85 36.26 24.41
N PRO A 111 -29.06 36.83 24.45
CA PRO A 111 -30.18 36.25 25.16
C PRO A 111 -30.70 34.99 24.46
N CYS A 112 -31.09 33.99 25.26
CA CYS A 112 -31.77 32.79 24.75
C CYS A 112 -33.09 33.19 24.07
N ALA A 113 -33.32 32.69 22.86
CA ALA A 113 -34.53 32.98 22.08
C ALA A 113 -35.84 32.59 22.78
N SER A 114 -35.80 31.67 23.75
CA SER A 114 -36.99 31.23 24.50
C SER A 114 -37.13 31.86 25.88
N CYS A 115 -36.07 31.92 26.68
CA CYS A 115 -36.17 32.37 28.09
C CYS A 115 -35.52 33.73 28.36
N GLY A 116 -34.93 34.37 27.35
CA GLY A 116 -34.27 35.67 27.47
C GLY A 116 -32.98 35.69 28.29
N ARG A 117 -32.65 34.62 29.04
CA ARG A 117 -31.45 34.57 29.87
C ARG A 117 -30.18 34.71 29.02
N PRO A 118 -29.18 35.47 29.46
CA PRO A 118 -27.93 35.66 28.72
C PRO A 118 -27.20 34.32 28.58
N MET A 119 -26.76 34.00 27.37
CA MET A 119 -26.09 32.74 27.09
C MET A 119 -24.57 32.87 27.16
N HIS A 120 -23.94 31.86 27.77
CA HIS A 120 -22.51 31.63 27.73
C HIS A 120 -22.15 30.67 26.59
N ARG A 121 -20.95 30.80 26.03
CA ARG A 121 -20.42 29.83 25.05
C ARG A 121 -20.43 28.43 25.67
N TRP A 122 -20.68 27.41 24.85
CA TRP A 122 -20.58 26.03 25.31
C TRP A 122 -19.18 25.75 25.88
N THR A 123 -19.12 25.28 27.13
CA THR A 123 -17.90 24.89 27.83
C THR A 123 -18.14 23.53 28.52
N ARG A 124 -17.06 22.78 28.74
CA ARG A 124 -17.11 21.52 29.52
C ARG A 124 -17.00 21.76 31.02
N THR A 125 -16.72 22.98 31.44
CA THR A 125 -16.48 23.40 32.83
C THR A 125 -17.63 24.32 33.26
N PRO A 126 -18.71 23.78 33.86
CA PRO A 126 -19.89 24.58 34.20
C PRO A 126 -19.60 25.73 35.16
N GLU A 127 -18.54 25.62 35.97
CA GLU A 127 -18.09 26.62 36.96
C GLU A 127 -17.60 27.92 36.29
N GLU A 128 -17.22 27.87 35.01
CA GLU A 128 -16.81 29.05 34.23
C GLU A 128 -18.01 29.92 33.80
N ILE A 129 -19.24 29.43 33.96
CA ILE A 129 -20.45 30.14 33.55
C ILE A 129 -20.76 31.21 34.60
N PRO A 130 -20.74 32.52 34.26
CA PRO A 130 -21.05 33.57 35.22
C PRO A 130 -22.46 33.42 35.79
N ALA A 131 -22.64 33.81 37.06
CA ALA A 131 -23.95 33.75 37.72
C ALA A 131 -25.03 34.46 36.85
N GLY A 132 -26.19 33.81 36.71
CA GLY A 132 -27.30 34.29 35.88
C GLY A 132 -27.20 33.97 34.38
N HIS A 133 -26.07 33.43 33.90
CA HIS A 133 -25.94 32.96 32.52
C HIS A 133 -26.36 31.49 32.38
N VAL A 134 -26.70 31.11 31.15
CA VAL A 134 -27.04 29.73 30.79
C VAL A 134 -26.17 29.23 29.64
N MET A 135 -25.85 27.94 29.60
CA MET A 135 -25.02 27.40 28.53
C MET A 135 -25.74 27.41 27.18
N HIS A 136 -25.11 27.95 26.14
CA HIS A 136 -25.62 27.86 24.77
C HIS A 136 -25.62 26.41 24.28
N TYR A 137 -26.72 25.99 23.67
CA TYR A 137 -26.84 24.68 23.03
C TYR A 137 -26.68 24.78 21.51
N SER A 138 -27.70 25.27 20.80
CA SER A 138 -27.66 25.51 19.35
C SER A 138 -28.74 26.51 18.93
N ARG A 139 -28.56 27.14 17.74
CA ARG A 139 -29.54 28.04 17.10
C ARG A 139 -30.08 29.17 18.00
N GLY A 140 -29.31 29.65 18.97
CA GLY A 140 -29.77 30.72 19.89
C GLY A 140 -30.60 30.24 21.08
N TYR A 141 -30.63 28.93 21.36
CA TYR A 141 -31.30 28.35 22.53
C TYR A 141 -30.29 27.86 23.57
N CYS A 142 -30.65 28.00 24.85
CA CYS A 142 -29.87 27.47 25.96
C CYS A 142 -30.19 25.99 26.24
N THR A 143 -29.33 25.33 27.03
CA THR A 143 -29.48 23.93 27.44
C THR A 143 -30.80 23.61 28.16
N HIS A 144 -31.41 24.59 28.84
CA HIS A 144 -32.71 24.42 29.52
C HIS A 144 -33.91 24.59 28.59
N CYS A 145 -33.76 25.27 27.46
CA CYS A 145 -34.83 25.54 26.50
C CYS A 145 -34.83 24.58 25.30
N ARG A 146 -34.25 23.38 25.45
CA ARG A 146 -34.22 22.36 24.39
C ARG A 146 -35.61 21.99 23.88
N SER A 147 -36.61 21.93 24.76
CA SER A 147 -38.00 21.66 24.38
C SER A 147 -38.61 22.77 23.54
N ALA A 148 -38.24 24.03 23.78
CA ALA A 148 -38.68 25.16 22.96
C ALA A 148 -38.05 25.13 21.56
N LEU A 149 -36.73 24.86 21.48
CA LEU A 149 -36.04 24.61 20.21
C LEU A 149 -36.69 23.45 19.45
N GLN A 150 -36.96 22.34 20.14
CA GLN A 150 -37.59 21.17 19.54
C GLN A 150 -38.98 21.51 19.01
N ARG A 151 -39.78 22.28 19.77
CA ARG A 151 -41.07 22.76 19.29
C ARG A 151 -40.89 23.58 18.03
N GLU A 152 -40.11 24.65 18.06
CA GLU A 152 -39.86 25.54 16.93
C GLU A 152 -39.41 24.76 15.68
N VAL A 153 -38.38 23.94 15.80
CA VAL A 153 -37.87 23.10 14.70
C VAL A 153 -38.94 22.10 14.22
N MET A 154 -39.76 21.55 15.12
CA MET A 154 -40.84 20.63 14.73
C MET A 154 -42.08 21.31 14.13
N GLN A 155 -42.29 22.62 14.31
CA GLN A 155 -43.44 23.32 13.71
C GLN A 155 -43.27 23.50 12.21
N TYR A 156 -42.04 23.77 11.78
CA TYR A 156 -41.71 24.05 10.38
C TYR A 156 -41.30 22.81 9.58
N VAL A 157 -41.16 21.65 10.24
CA VAL A 157 -40.87 20.37 9.58
C VAL A 157 -42.21 19.61 9.39
N PRO A 158 -42.66 19.36 8.14
CA PRO A 158 -43.85 18.56 7.82
C PRO A 158 -43.87 17.24 8.60
N LYS A 159 -45.06 16.75 9.01
CA LYS A 159 -45.19 15.57 9.91
C LYS A 159 -44.56 14.29 9.33
N ASP A 160 -44.52 14.24 8.02
CA ASP A 160 -43.94 13.23 7.14
C ASP A 160 -42.40 13.35 7.06
N GLU A 161 -41.85 14.54 7.28
CA GLU A 161 -40.43 14.79 7.56
C GLU A 161 -40.07 14.66 9.05
N ARG A 162 -41.06 14.69 9.97
CA ARG A 162 -40.84 14.47 11.42
C ARG A 162 -40.39 13.05 11.74
N ARG A 163 -40.72 12.06 10.89
CA ARG A 163 -40.06 10.73 10.88
C ARG A 163 -38.80 10.74 9.99
N GLY A 164 -37.93 11.72 10.23
CA GLY A 164 -36.66 11.89 9.53
C GLY A 164 -35.51 12.38 10.44
N ALA A 165 -35.79 12.76 11.69
CA ALA A 165 -34.79 12.77 12.76
C ALA A 165 -34.45 11.34 13.25
N GLY A 166 -35.22 10.34 12.81
CA GLY A 166 -34.89 8.93 12.86
C GLY A 166 -34.31 8.47 11.52
N TRP A 167 -33.01 8.22 11.52
CA TRP A 167 -32.20 7.56 10.49
C TRP A 167 -32.83 6.27 9.93
N THR A 168 -33.79 6.35 9.01
CA THR A 168 -34.37 5.14 8.39
C THR A 168 -34.36 5.16 6.87
N VAL A 169 -34.41 6.33 6.23
CA VAL A 169 -34.12 6.43 4.79
C VAL A 169 -32.63 6.71 4.63
N PRO A 170 -31.87 5.88 3.89
CA PRO A 170 -30.49 6.18 3.62
C PRO A 170 -30.38 7.49 2.86
N ASN A 171 -30.03 8.58 3.56
CA ASN A 171 -29.72 9.84 2.93
C ASN A 171 -28.65 9.56 1.85
N ARG A 172 -28.94 9.82 0.57
CA ARG A 172 -28.06 9.44 -0.57
C ARG A 172 -26.64 9.98 -0.39
N ALA A 173 -26.51 11.15 0.24
CA ALA A 173 -25.25 11.77 0.62
C ALA A 173 -24.41 10.99 1.66
N ASN A 174 -25.03 10.10 2.44
CA ASN A 174 -24.38 9.28 3.48
C ASN A 174 -24.22 7.79 3.08
N THR A 175 -24.60 7.43 1.86
CA THR A 175 -24.46 6.05 1.34
C THR A 175 -23.01 5.70 1.09
N ALA A 176 -22.23 6.63 0.52
CA ALA A 176 -20.78 6.47 0.35
C ALA A 176 -20.06 6.31 1.70
N GLY A 177 -20.44 7.09 2.71
CA GLY A 177 -19.91 6.96 4.07
C GLY A 177 -20.21 5.60 4.71
N ARG A 178 -21.45 5.10 4.56
CA ARG A 178 -21.83 3.76 5.06
C ARG A 178 -21.16 2.63 4.28
N ALA A 179 -21.03 2.75 2.96
CA ALA A 179 -20.30 1.78 2.15
C ALA A 179 -18.82 1.73 2.55
N ALA A 180 -18.18 2.89 2.74
CA ALA A 180 -16.81 2.98 3.24
C ALA A 180 -16.67 2.41 4.66
N GLN A 181 -17.63 2.67 5.56
CA GLN A 181 -17.64 2.10 6.90
C GLN A 181 -17.79 0.57 6.86
N ARG A 182 -18.72 0.04 6.05
CA ARG A 182 -18.88 -1.40 5.84
C ARG A 182 -17.62 -2.03 5.25
N ALA A 183 -16.99 -1.39 4.27
CA ALA A 183 -15.73 -1.84 3.69
C ALA A 183 -14.59 -1.85 4.72
N ARG A 184 -14.53 -0.85 5.61
CA ARG A 184 -13.56 -0.79 6.72
C ARG A 184 -13.79 -1.92 7.73
N LEU A 185 -15.04 -2.18 8.10
CA LEU A 185 -15.38 -3.28 9.01
C LEU A 185 -15.08 -4.65 8.39
N ALA A 186 -15.44 -4.86 7.11
CA ALA A 186 -15.12 -6.08 6.38
C ALA A 186 -13.60 -6.28 6.26
N LYS A 187 -12.85 -5.20 6.01
CA LYS A 187 -11.38 -5.23 6.03
C LYS A 187 -10.85 -5.65 7.39
N LEU A 188 -11.30 -5.04 8.48
CA LEU A 188 -10.86 -5.39 9.84
C LEU A 188 -11.19 -6.85 10.17
N ALA A 189 -12.41 -7.30 9.90
CA ALA A 189 -12.83 -8.68 10.14
C ALA A 189 -11.97 -9.69 9.35
N ALA A 190 -11.60 -9.39 8.11
CA ALA A 190 -10.73 -10.26 7.30
C ALA A 190 -9.30 -10.35 7.87
N LEU A 191 -8.77 -9.23 8.39
CA LEU A 191 -7.47 -9.19 9.07
C LEU A 191 -7.51 -9.98 10.39
N GLU A 192 -8.53 -9.75 11.22
CA GLU A 192 -8.73 -10.45 12.49
C GLU A 192 -8.88 -11.96 12.28
N ALA A 193 -9.71 -12.39 11.33
CA ALA A 193 -9.89 -13.81 11.02
C ALA A 193 -8.59 -14.49 10.57
N THR A 194 -7.77 -13.79 9.77
CA THR A 194 -6.48 -14.32 9.32
C THR A 194 -5.48 -14.39 10.45
N ALA A 195 -5.38 -13.36 11.30
CA ALA A 195 -4.49 -13.36 12.45
C ALA A 195 -4.89 -14.42 13.50
N ALA A 196 -6.19 -14.60 13.74
CA ALA A 196 -6.70 -15.58 14.69
C ALA A 196 -6.31 -17.02 14.33
N ARG A 197 -6.27 -17.38 13.04
CA ARG A 197 -5.78 -18.70 12.58
C ARG A 197 -4.33 -18.98 12.98
N HIS A 198 -3.55 -17.95 13.25
CA HIS A 198 -2.14 -18.04 13.65
C HIS A 198 -1.90 -17.67 15.11
N GLY A 199 -2.97 -17.56 15.92
CA GLY A 199 -2.91 -17.26 17.35
C GLY A 199 -2.59 -15.80 17.68
N GLY A 200 -2.82 -14.86 16.76
CA GLY A 200 -2.56 -13.43 16.96
C GLY A 200 -3.76 -12.52 16.73
N THR A 201 -3.48 -11.23 16.61
CA THR A 201 -4.48 -10.17 16.44
C THR A 201 -4.28 -9.39 15.15
N ALA A 202 -5.25 -8.55 14.76
CA ALA A 202 -5.10 -7.70 13.59
C ALA A 202 -3.93 -6.70 13.69
N GLN A 203 -3.39 -6.43 14.89
CA GLN A 203 -2.20 -5.59 15.06
C GLN A 203 -0.92 -6.26 14.56
N ASP A 204 -0.89 -7.59 14.50
CA ASP A 204 0.23 -8.38 13.98
C ASP A 204 0.22 -8.47 12.44
N MET A 205 -0.85 -7.95 11.81
CA MET A 205 -0.97 -7.90 10.36
C MET A 205 -0.21 -6.69 9.83
N MET A 206 0.67 -6.91 8.88
CA MET A 206 1.37 -5.87 8.14
C MET A 206 0.95 -5.88 6.68
N THR A 207 1.15 -4.78 5.95
CA THR A 207 1.11 -4.89 4.48
C THR A 207 2.28 -5.75 4.03
N CYS A 208 2.09 -6.61 3.03
CA CYS A 208 3.18 -7.47 2.55
C CYS A 208 4.36 -6.63 2.02
N GLY A 209 4.11 -5.41 1.53
CA GLY A 209 5.17 -4.47 1.16
C GLY A 209 5.98 -3.95 2.35
N ALA A 210 5.35 -3.65 3.48
CA ALA A 210 6.05 -3.23 4.69
C ALA A 210 6.90 -4.38 5.27
N LEU A 211 6.33 -5.58 5.34
CA LEU A 211 7.06 -6.77 5.81
C LEU A 211 8.22 -7.12 4.86
N ALA A 212 8.03 -6.99 3.55
CA ALA A 212 9.11 -7.18 2.58
C ALA A 212 10.26 -6.20 2.78
N LYS A 213 9.97 -4.91 3.03
CA LYS A 213 11.00 -3.93 3.35
C LYS A 213 11.75 -4.27 4.63
N GLU A 214 11.04 -4.72 5.67
CA GLU A 214 11.64 -5.12 6.95
C GLU A 214 12.58 -6.33 6.79
N LEU A 215 12.18 -7.34 6.01
CA LEU A 215 12.97 -8.54 5.77
C LEU A 215 14.09 -8.34 4.72
N GLY A 216 14.07 -7.22 3.98
CA GLY A 216 14.96 -6.98 2.84
C GLY A 216 14.60 -7.83 1.61
N TRP A 217 13.33 -8.20 1.46
CA TRP A 217 12.82 -9.11 0.43
C TRP A 217 12.00 -8.35 -0.63
N GLY A 218 11.75 -9.00 -1.77
CA GLY A 218 10.77 -8.52 -2.75
C GLY A 218 9.34 -8.77 -2.27
N THR A 219 8.40 -7.85 -2.54
CA THR A 219 7.00 -7.99 -2.08
C THR A 219 6.33 -9.27 -2.58
N GLY A 220 6.53 -9.64 -3.85
CA GLY A 220 5.96 -10.88 -4.40
C GLY A 220 6.40 -12.14 -3.65
N ARG A 221 7.65 -12.17 -3.18
CA ARG A 221 8.21 -13.30 -2.43
C ARG A 221 7.58 -13.45 -1.04
N VAL A 222 7.45 -12.34 -0.31
CA VAL A 222 6.74 -12.33 0.98
C VAL A 222 5.28 -12.71 0.82
N THR A 223 4.63 -12.24 -0.25
CA THR A 223 3.25 -12.63 -0.57
C THR A 223 3.14 -14.14 -0.82
N SER A 224 3.99 -14.72 -1.68
CA SER A 224 3.95 -16.17 -1.95
C SER A 224 4.20 -17.00 -0.70
N LEU A 225 5.20 -16.65 0.12
CA LEU A 225 5.45 -17.37 1.38
C LEU A 225 4.26 -17.22 2.36
N ALA A 226 3.67 -16.02 2.47
CA ALA A 226 2.51 -15.83 3.31
C ALA A 226 1.28 -16.60 2.80
N GLU A 227 1.11 -16.75 1.48
CA GLU A 227 0.07 -17.59 0.88
C GLU A 227 0.28 -19.07 1.22
N GLU A 228 1.50 -19.59 1.05
CA GLU A 228 1.87 -20.97 1.43
C GLU A 228 1.59 -21.27 2.90
N LEU A 229 1.85 -20.30 3.78
CA LEU A 229 1.61 -20.42 5.22
C LEU A 229 0.13 -20.18 5.60
N GLY A 230 -0.76 -19.84 4.68
CA GLY A 230 -2.13 -19.41 5.00
C GLY A 230 -2.20 -18.14 5.87
N ALA A 231 -1.12 -17.35 5.85
CA ALA A 231 -0.88 -16.11 6.59
C ALA A 231 -1.17 -14.85 5.76
N PHE A 232 -1.80 -15.00 4.59
CA PHE A 232 -2.09 -13.94 3.63
C PHE A 232 -3.57 -13.57 3.59
N VAL A 233 -3.87 -12.29 3.37
CA VAL A 233 -5.22 -11.82 3.03
C VAL A 233 -5.18 -10.55 2.18
N LYS A 234 -6.04 -10.46 1.16
CA LYS A 234 -6.23 -9.26 0.35
C LYS A 234 -7.46 -8.49 0.83
N ALA A 235 -7.27 -7.27 1.36
CA ALA A 235 -8.35 -6.49 1.96
C ALA A 235 -8.28 -5.01 1.55
N GLY A 236 -9.36 -4.52 0.92
CA GLY A 236 -9.42 -3.15 0.39
C GLY A 236 -8.40 -2.89 -0.72
N GLY A 237 -8.15 -3.88 -1.58
CA GLY A 237 -7.17 -3.80 -2.67
C GLY A 237 -5.70 -3.93 -2.25
N ILE A 238 -5.42 -4.02 -0.94
CA ILE A 238 -4.05 -4.11 -0.41
C ILE A 238 -3.81 -5.53 0.13
N SER A 239 -2.63 -6.07 -0.18
CA SER A 239 -2.13 -7.34 0.33
C SER A 239 -1.59 -7.19 1.74
N HIS A 240 -2.12 -7.99 2.67
CA HIS A 240 -1.71 -8.05 4.06
C HIS A 240 -1.19 -9.45 4.40
N CYS A 241 -0.17 -9.47 5.27
CA CYS A 241 0.56 -10.65 5.69
C CYS A 241 0.60 -10.67 7.23
N TYR A 242 0.34 -11.82 7.84
CA TYR A 242 0.52 -12.02 9.27
C TYR A 242 2.02 -12.19 9.57
N ALA A 243 2.66 -11.12 10.02
CA ALA A 243 4.12 -11.03 10.10
C ALA A 243 4.77 -12.09 10.99
N PRO A 244 4.22 -12.45 12.18
CA PRO A 244 4.85 -13.44 13.03
C PRO A 244 4.96 -14.83 12.40
N ALA A 245 3.97 -15.29 11.62
CA ALA A 245 4.07 -16.60 10.96
C ALA A 245 5.19 -16.64 9.91
N VAL A 246 5.32 -15.57 9.11
CA VAL A 246 6.38 -15.45 8.10
C VAL A 246 7.76 -15.43 8.77
N ARG A 247 7.93 -14.66 9.86
CA ARG A 247 9.19 -14.61 10.62
C ARG A 247 9.55 -15.97 11.23
N ARG A 248 8.60 -16.65 11.88
CA ARG A 248 8.82 -17.99 12.45
C ARG A 248 9.19 -19.02 11.39
N ALA A 249 8.56 -18.98 10.22
CA ALA A 249 8.92 -19.89 9.13
C ALA A 249 10.36 -19.67 8.65
N LEU A 250 10.78 -18.40 8.55
CA LEU A 250 12.16 -18.07 8.24
C LEU A 250 13.13 -18.54 9.33
N GLU A 251 12.87 -18.20 10.59
CA GLU A 251 13.68 -18.61 11.74
C GLU A 251 13.80 -20.14 11.83
N ALA A 252 12.70 -20.88 11.63
CA ALA A 252 12.71 -22.34 11.63
C ALA A 252 13.62 -22.92 10.53
N ALA A 253 13.51 -22.39 9.30
CA ALA A 253 14.34 -22.85 8.18
C ALA A 253 15.83 -22.54 8.39
N LEU A 254 16.15 -21.36 8.94
CA LEU A 254 17.53 -20.99 9.25
C LEU A 254 18.10 -21.78 10.43
N SER A 255 17.29 -22.02 11.46
CA SER A 255 17.67 -22.85 12.60
C SER A 255 17.93 -24.29 12.15
N GLU A 256 17.06 -24.87 11.31
CA GLU A 256 17.26 -26.23 10.78
C GLU A 256 18.56 -26.32 9.98
N LEU A 257 18.82 -25.35 9.11
CA LEU A 257 20.06 -25.27 8.35
C LEU A 257 21.28 -25.22 9.27
N ALA A 258 21.26 -24.36 10.30
CA ALA A 258 22.36 -24.25 11.26
C ALA A 258 22.60 -25.55 12.04
N THR A 259 21.53 -26.13 12.61
CA THR A 259 21.61 -27.35 13.42
C THR A 259 22.13 -28.53 12.60
N ARG A 260 21.73 -28.66 11.33
CA ARG A 260 22.22 -29.70 10.41
C ARG A 260 23.75 -29.68 10.25
N HIS A 261 24.38 -28.53 10.45
CA HIS A 261 25.82 -28.34 10.29
C HIS A 261 26.54 -28.02 11.61
N GLY A 262 25.90 -28.29 12.76
CA GLY A 262 26.50 -28.16 14.08
C GLY A 262 26.76 -26.72 14.53
N GLY A 263 26.08 -25.74 13.95
CA GLY A 263 26.22 -24.33 14.27
C GLY A 263 24.97 -23.69 14.86
N THR A 264 24.98 -22.36 14.87
CA THR A 264 23.90 -21.50 15.35
C THR A 264 23.27 -20.71 14.22
N MET A 265 22.10 -20.10 14.44
CA MET A 265 21.45 -19.28 13.42
C MET A 265 22.32 -18.09 12.96
N GLN A 266 23.24 -17.60 13.82
CA GLN A 266 24.18 -16.52 13.49
C GLN A 266 25.20 -16.94 12.40
N ASP A 267 25.40 -18.24 12.22
CA ASP A 267 26.26 -18.80 11.18
C ASP A 267 25.55 -18.87 9.81
N THR A 268 24.25 -18.57 9.77
CA THR A 268 23.48 -18.48 8.52
C THR A 268 23.37 -17.03 8.04
N MET A 269 23.51 -16.84 6.74
CA MET A 269 23.26 -15.54 6.11
C MET A 269 22.82 -15.73 4.67
N THR A 270 22.38 -14.65 4.03
CA THR A 270 22.05 -14.72 2.60
C THR A 270 23.32 -14.97 1.78
N CYS A 271 23.22 -15.78 0.72
CA CYS A 271 24.35 -16.03 -0.17
C CYS A 271 24.91 -14.74 -0.78
N ASN A 272 24.06 -13.72 -0.99
CA ASN A 272 24.50 -12.42 -1.49
C ASN A 272 25.28 -11.63 -0.44
N ALA A 273 24.88 -11.66 0.84
CA ALA A 273 25.64 -11.01 1.90
C ALA A 273 27.04 -11.64 2.04
N LEU A 274 27.10 -12.98 2.04
CA LEU A 274 28.38 -13.68 2.06
C LEU A 274 29.21 -13.40 0.81
N ALA A 275 28.58 -13.25 -0.35
CA ALA A 275 29.27 -12.91 -1.58
C ALA A 275 29.90 -11.51 -1.54
N VAL A 276 29.20 -10.52 -0.97
CA VAL A 276 29.75 -9.18 -0.73
C VAL A 276 30.92 -9.25 0.25
N GLU A 277 30.79 -10.00 1.34
CA GLU A 277 31.86 -10.21 2.33
C GLU A 277 33.12 -10.83 1.70
N LEU A 278 32.94 -11.83 0.82
CA LEU A 278 34.02 -12.58 0.19
C LEU A 278 34.47 -12.02 -1.17
N GLY A 279 33.96 -10.86 -1.59
CA GLY A 279 34.35 -10.22 -2.86
C GLY A 279 34.06 -11.05 -4.11
N CYS A 280 32.98 -11.84 -4.12
CA CYS A 280 32.60 -12.69 -5.25
C CYS A 280 31.12 -12.55 -5.62
N SER A 281 30.66 -13.28 -6.65
CA SER A 281 29.26 -13.21 -7.08
C SER A 281 28.36 -14.11 -6.21
N GLY A 282 27.13 -13.64 -5.94
CA GLY A 282 26.12 -14.42 -5.20
C GLY A 282 25.83 -15.78 -5.84
N GLU A 283 25.90 -15.88 -7.17
CA GLU A 283 25.74 -17.15 -7.89
C GLU A 283 26.90 -18.12 -7.62
N LYS A 284 28.14 -17.63 -7.52
CA LYS A 284 29.30 -18.46 -7.16
C LYS A 284 29.15 -19.02 -5.75
N ILE A 285 28.79 -18.17 -4.77
CA ILE A 285 28.51 -18.59 -3.39
C ILE A 285 27.39 -19.62 -3.34
N PHE A 286 26.28 -19.36 -4.00
CA PHE A 286 25.14 -20.28 -3.99
C PHE A 286 25.50 -21.63 -4.60
N ARG A 287 26.24 -21.65 -5.71
CA ARG A 287 26.71 -22.90 -6.33
C ARG A 287 27.60 -23.70 -5.38
N TRP A 288 28.49 -23.03 -4.65
CA TRP A 288 29.31 -23.64 -3.60
C TRP A 288 28.46 -24.20 -2.47
N ALA A 289 27.58 -23.37 -1.91
CA ALA A 289 26.69 -23.75 -0.83
C ALA A 289 25.80 -24.94 -1.22
N ASN A 290 25.29 -24.98 -2.46
CA ASN A 290 24.46 -26.08 -2.95
C ASN A 290 25.26 -27.39 -3.13
N ARG A 291 26.51 -27.31 -3.63
CA ARG A 291 27.40 -28.49 -3.72
C ARG A 291 27.72 -29.10 -2.37
N LEU A 292 27.91 -28.25 -1.35
CA LEU A 292 28.17 -28.68 0.01
C LEU A 292 26.90 -29.12 0.76
N ASN A 293 25.72 -28.99 0.13
CA ASN A 293 24.41 -29.19 0.76
C ASN A 293 24.20 -28.31 2.02
N VAL A 294 24.72 -27.07 1.98
CA VAL A 294 24.65 -26.07 3.06
C VAL A 294 23.83 -24.84 2.66
N ALA A 295 22.95 -24.99 1.67
CA ALA A 295 22.05 -23.94 1.19
C ALA A 295 20.59 -24.31 1.44
N VAL A 296 19.76 -23.30 1.73
CA VAL A 296 18.31 -23.43 1.77
C VAL A 296 17.66 -22.26 1.05
N MET A 297 16.51 -22.50 0.43
CA MET A 297 15.70 -21.46 -0.20
C MET A 297 14.48 -21.16 0.67
N VAL A 298 14.34 -19.91 1.12
CA VAL A 298 13.18 -19.46 1.90
C VAL A 298 12.60 -18.23 1.22
N GLY A 299 11.33 -18.31 0.80
CA GLY A 299 10.67 -17.24 0.06
C GLY A 299 11.46 -16.80 -1.18
N GLY A 300 12.12 -17.73 -1.89
CA GLY A 300 12.94 -17.43 -3.07
C GLY A 300 14.26 -16.69 -2.78
N ILE A 301 14.68 -16.58 -1.51
CA ILE A 301 16.01 -16.09 -1.13
C ILE A 301 16.88 -17.26 -0.72
N ARG A 302 18.13 -17.20 -1.19
CA ARG A 302 19.15 -18.22 -0.95
C ARG A 302 19.89 -17.87 0.32
N TYR A 303 19.77 -18.74 1.31
CA TYR A 303 20.54 -18.69 2.55
C TYR A 303 21.58 -19.80 2.52
N CYS A 304 22.74 -19.55 3.12
CA CYS A 304 23.79 -20.54 3.27
C CYS A 304 24.40 -20.51 4.66
N TYR A 305 24.93 -21.65 5.08
CA TYR A 305 25.76 -21.77 6.27
C TYR A 305 27.17 -21.27 5.97
N ALA A 306 27.49 -20.06 6.43
CA ALA A 306 28.67 -19.33 6.02
C ALA A 306 30.01 -20.00 6.40
N PRO A 307 30.18 -20.63 7.58
CA PRO A 307 31.46 -21.25 7.97
C PRO A 307 31.96 -22.29 6.96
N LEU A 308 31.09 -23.20 6.51
CA LEU A 308 31.47 -24.24 5.54
C LEU A 308 31.75 -23.68 4.16
N VAL A 309 31.02 -22.63 3.75
CA VAL A 309 31.30 -21.95 2.47
C VAL A 309 32.63 -21.21 2.52
N ARG A 310 32.96 -20.53 3.63
CA ARG A 310 34.25 -19.87 3.83
C ARG A 310 35.38 -20.90 3.79
N GLN A 311 35.26 -21.98 4.56
CA GLN A 311 36.24 -23.06 4.59
C GLN A 311 36.46 -23.66 3.19
N ALA A 312 35.40 -23.86 2.41
CA ALA A 312 35.50 -24.38 1.05
C ALA A 312 36.14 -23.40 0.06
N LEU A 313 36.09 -22.08 0.33
CA LEU A 313 36.70 -21.05 -0.50
C LEU A 313 38.13 -20.72 -0.08
N GLU A 314 38.49 -20.89 1.19
CA GLU A 314 39.88 -20.86 1.67
C GLU A 314 40.71 -21.97 1.03
N VAL A 315 40.06 -23.10 0.75
CA VAL A 315 40.65 -24.17 -0.04
C VAL A 315 40.63 -23.73 -1.51
N ASP A 316 41.74 -23.18 -2.01
CA ASP A 316 41.86 -22.76 -3.42
C ASP A 316 41.57 -23.92 -4.37
N LEU A 317 40.57 -23.73 -5.23
CA LEU A 317 40.07 -24.74 -6.18
C LEU A 317 40.50 -24.44 -7.62
N SER A 318 41.15 -23.30 -7.84
CA SER A 318 41.76 -22.95 -9.13
C SER A 318 42.63 -24.09 -9.66
N PRO A 319 43.41 -24.82 -8.83
CA PRO A 319 44.16 -25.99 -9.28
C PRO A 319 43.29 -27.12 -9.88
N LEU A 320 42.04 -27.29 -9.43
CA LEU A 320 41.11 -28.27 -10.00
C LEU A 320 40.55 -27.77 -11.34
N GLU A 321 40.21 -26.49 -11.42
CA GLU A 321 39.70 -25.86 -12.64
C GLU A 321 40.75 -25.89 -13.75
N ASP A 322 41.99 -25.54 -13.42
CA ASP A 322 43.14 -25.59 -14.34
C ASP A 322 43.45 -27.03 -14.78
N MET A 323 43.34 -28.00 -13.88
CA MET A 323 43.53 -29.41 -14.23
C MET A 323 42.43 -29.90 -15.19
N ALA A 324 41.16 -29.63 -14.89
CA ALA A 324 40.06 -30.01 -15.78
C ALA A 324 40.19 -29.38 -17.16
N ALA A 325 40.52 -28.07 -17.21
CA ALA A 325 40.69 -27.33 -18.46
C ALA A 325 41.85 -27.87 -19.31
N ARG A 326 42.99 -28.21 -18.69
CA ARG A 326 44.15 -28.80 -19.38
C ARG A 326 43.83 -30.11 -20.11
N HIS A 327 42.84 -30.86 -19.64
CA HIS A 327 42.41 -32.12 -20.25
C HIS A 327 41.11 -31.99 -21.06
N GLY A 328 40.68 -30.75 -21.38
CA GLY A 328 39.49 -30.51 -22.19
C GLY A 328 38.18 -30.89 -21.49
N GLY A 329 38.18 -31.00 -20.16
CA GLY A 329 37.01 -31.32 -19.36
C GLY A 329 36.49 -30.13 -18.55
N THR A 330 35.60 -30.45 -17.62
CA THR A 330 35.00 -29.52 -16.68
C THR A 330 35.27 -29.94 -15.25
N MET A 331 34.94 -29.08 -14.29
CA MET A 331 35.01 -29.42 -12.86
C MET A 331 34.20 -30.66 -12.46
N GLN A 332 33.22 -31.11 -13.26
CA GLN A 332 32.47 -32.34 -13.00
C GLN A 332 33.31 -33.60 -13.25
N ASP A 333 34.36 -33.49 -14.06
CA ASP A 333 35.29 -34.57 -14.35
C ASP A 333 36.35 -34.74 -13.24
N MET A 334 36.44 -33.78 -12.32
CA MET A 334 37.30 -33.87 -11.15
C MET A 334 36.58 -34.62 -10.02
N GLN A 335 37.21 -35.67 -9.50
CA GLN A 335 36.66 -36.48 -8.41
C GLN A 335 37.71 -36.65 -7.32
N SER A 336 37.29 -36.74 -6.06
CA SER A 336 38.24 -37.10 -5.00
C SER A 336 38.71 -38.55 -5.22
N CYS A 337 40.00 -38.81 -5.04
CA CYS A 337 40.56 -40.14 -5.22
C CYS A 337 39.84 -41.21 -4.36
N PRO A 338 39.44 -40.93 -3.09
CA PRO A 338 38.64 -41.88 -2.31
C PRO A 338 37.25 -42.17 -2.91
N ALA A 339 36.59 -41.17 -3.48
CA ALA A 339 35.27 -41.38 -4.10
C ALA A 339 35.39 -42.21 -5.38
N LEU A 340 36.39 -41.94 -6.22
CA LEU A 340 36.64 -42.72 -7.42
C LEU A 340 37.10 -44.15 -7.09
N ALA A 341 37.86 -44.34 -6.01
CA ALA A 341 38.27 -45.67 -5.56
C ALA A 341 37.07 -46.54 -5.14
N ARG A 342 36.11 -45.96 -4.41
CA ARG A 342 34.84 -46.63 -4.07
C ARG A 342 34.02 -46.98 -5.30
N GLU A 343 33.95 -46.07 -6.28
CA GLU A 343 33.25 -46.30 -7.53
C GLU A 343 33.87 -47.45 -8.34
N LEU A 344 35.20 -47.52 -8.40
CA LEU A 344 35.94 -48.53 -9.15
C LEU A 344 36.18 -49.83 -8.39
N GLY A 345 35.71 -49.95 -7.14
CA GLY A 345 35.93 -51.14 -6.31
C GLY A 345 37.40 -51.42 -5.99
N CYS A 346 38.24 -50.40 -5.87
CA CYS A 346 39.67 -50.55 -5.57
C CYS A 346 40.10 -49.70 -4.36
N VAL A 347 41.34 -49.88 -3.89
CA VAL A 347 41.89 -49.09 -2.79
C VAL A 347 42.33 -47.69 -3.25
N THR A 348 42.19 -46.68 -2.39
CA THR A 348 42.49 -45.26 -2.69
C THR A 348 43.90 -45.05 -3.22
N GLU A 349 44.88 -45.77 -2.67
CA GLU A 349 46.29 -45.71 -3.08
C GLU A 349 46.49 -46.11 -4.54
N THR A 350 45.68 -47.02 -5.08
CA THR A 350 45.72 -47.42 -6.49
C THR A 350 45.31 -46.27 -7.38
N VAL A 351 44.20 -45.58 -7.05
CA VAL A 351 43.74 -44.39 -7.77
C VAL A 351 44.77 -43.27 -7.70
N ILE A 352 45.32 -42.98 -6.52
CA ILE A 352 46.36 -41.95 -6.35
C ILE A 352 47.60 -42.27 -7.18
N ARG A 353 48.04 -43.54 -7.22
CA ARG A 353 49.21 -43.98 -8.00
C ARG A 353 49.01 -43.74 -9.48
N TRP A 354 47.85 -44.13 -10.03
CA TRP A 354 47.55 -43.94 -11.44
C TRP A 354 47.34 -42.47 -11.79
N ALA A 355 46.59 -41.72 -10.99
CA ALA A 355 46.42 -40.29 -11.17
C ALA A 355 47.76 -39.55 -11.19
N ARG A 356 48.71 -39.93 -10.32
CA ARG A 356 50.08 -39.40 -10.32
C ARG A 356 50.85 -39.79 -11.59
N LYS A 357 50.74 -41.04 -12.04
CA LYS A 357 51.39 -41.53 -13.27
C LYS A 357 50.88 -40.81 -14.53
N LEU A 358 49.62 -40.41 -14.53
CA LEU A 358 48.96 -39.69 -15.62
C LEU A 358 49.10 -38.17 -15.52
N ASP A 359 49.80 -37.66 -14.49
CA ASP A 359 49.92 -36.23 -14.17
C ASP A 359 48.58 -35.50 -14.02
N VAL A 360 47.57 -36.20 -13.49
CA VAL A 360 46.21 -35.67 -13.29
C VAL A 360 45.79 -35.58 -11.83
N LEU A 361 46.75 -35.60 -10.92
CA LEU A 361 46.54 -35.54 -9.48
C LEU A 361 46.68 -34.10 -8.98
N VAL A 362 45.70 -33.61 -8.23
CA VAL A 362 45.71 -32.29 -7.59
C VAL A 362 45.34 -32.45 -6.12
N LYS A 363 46.12 -31.83 -5.22
CA LYS A 363 45.81 -31.85 -3.78
C LYS A 363 45.19 -30.52 -3.37
N VAL A 364 43.98 -30.58 -2.82
CA VAL A 364 43.17 -29.41 -2.50
C VAL A 364 42.53 -29.64 -1.14
N GLY A 365 42.82 -28.74 -0.18
CA GLY A 365 42.32 -28.84 1.19
C GLY A 365 42.74 -30.13 1.90
N GLY A 366 43.94 -30.66 1.58
CA GLY A 366 44.43 -31.93 2.14
C GLY A 366 43.90 -33.19 1.45
N ILE A 367 42.89 -33.08 0.58
CA ILE A 367 42.28 -34.19 -0.15
C ILE A 367 42.93 -34.29 -1.54
N ASN A 368 43.24 -35.52 -1.96
CA ASN A 368 43.68 -35.78 -3.32
C ASN A 368 42.48 -35.89 -4.26
N HIS A 369 42.50 -35.11 -5.33
CA HIS A 369 41.56 -35.13 -6.44
C HIS A 369 42.27 -35.56 -7.72
N CYS A 370 41.53 -36.18 -8.63
CA CYS A 370 42.05 -36.54 -9.94
C CYS A 370 41.04 -36.30 -11.06
N TYR A 371 41.55 -36.12 -12.28
CA TYR A 371 40.72 -36.10 -13.48
C TYR A 371 40.21 -37.53 -13.79
N ALA A 372 38.98 -37.81 -13.39
CA ALA A 372 38.42 -39.15 -13.32
C ALA A 372 38.36 -39.88 -14.68
N PRO A 373 38.02 -39.23 -15.83
CA PRO A 373 37.96 -39.92 -17.12
C PRO A 373 39.25 -40.64 -17.51
N LEU A 374 40.41 -40.03 -17.28
CA LEU A 374 41.71 -40.63 -17.63
C LEU A 374 42.08 -41.77 -16.69
N VAL A 375 41.78 -41.63 -15.40
CA VAL A 375 42.05 -42.70 -14.42
C VAL A 375 41.15 -43.90 -14.65
N ARG A 376 39.86 -43.69 -14.98
CA ARG A 376 38.94 -44.78 -15.35
C ARG A 376 39.46 -45.57 -16.55
N ARG A 377 39.88 -44.87 -17.62
CA ARG A 377 40.42 -45.51 -18.83
C ARG A 377 41.65 -46.35 -18.50
N ALA A 378 42.63 -45.77 -17.79
CA ALA A 378 43.88 -46.45 -17.48
C ALA A 378 43.76 -47.65 -16.50
N LEU A 379 42.66 -47.75 -15.75
CA LEU A 379 42.36 -48.89 -14.88
C LEU A 379 41.46 -49.94 -15.52
N SER A 380 40.84 -49.62 -16.67
CA SER A 380 40.02 -50.54 -17.44
C SER A 380 40.83 -51.30 -18.50
N ASP A 381 41.97 -50.72 -18.91
CA ASP A 381 43.01 -51.32 -19.75
C ASP A 381 43.98 -52.15 -18.89
#